data_AF-A0A841YGP3-F1
#
_entry.id   AF-A0A841YGP3-F1
#
_cell.length_a   1.000
_cell.length_b   1.000
_cell.length_c   1.000
_cell.angle_alpha   90.00
_cell.angle_beta   90.00
_cell.angle_gamma   90.00
#
_symmetry.space_group_name_H-M   'P 1'
#
loop_
_entity.id
_entity.type
_entity.pdbx_description
1 polymer ?
#
loop_
_entity_poly.entity_id
_entity_poly.type
_entity_poly.pdbx_seq_one_letter_code
_entity_poly.pdbx_strand_id
1 'polypeptide(L)'
;MLTERQLQIFRAIIDHFTWTVQPVGSKNLLKESDLPYSSATIRNEMSVLEEYGFIEKTHSSSGRVPSEKGYRFYVDYLLKPKKLSKEDRQIIQSVFQADYDEAEEVIQNSASLLSELTSYTSIVLGPNSAVNKLSGFRFVPISRQQAMLILITDQGHVDNHLVTLPIGVTPSDMERTVNILNDRLVGVPLDALETRIEHEVEELLTKHVENAEYMSEILLNTFHRVNKERIYLGGKTNILNQPEFHDIAKIRGFLQLVEAEDVLYDLFRDIPDGVSVKFGRELNNEFMDDLSIITATYRIADERVGGIVLLGPTRMEYSRMLGLVDVFSQDLTTVLTKLYHENQK
;
A
#
# COMPACT_ATOMS: atom_id res chain seq x y z
N MET A 1 -19.28 24.81 -19.08
CA MET A 1 -17.81 24.82 -18.95
C MET A 1 -17.40 26.02 -18.12
N LEU A 2 -16.43 25.87 -17.23
CA LEU A 2 -15.92 27.00 -16.44
C LEU A 2 -15.08 27.93 -17.31
N THR A 3 -15.16 29.24 -17.04
CA THR A 3 -14.32 30.25 -17.70
C THR A 3 -12.89 30.20 -17.15
N GLU A 4 -11.91 30.72 -17.90
CA GLU A 4 -10.51 30.79 -17.44
C GLU A 4 -10.38 31.50 -16.07
N ARG A 5 -11.15 32.57 -15.87
CA ARG A 5 -11.24 33.27 -14.58
C ARG A 5 -11.75 32.35 -13.46
N GLN A 6 -12.81 31.59 -13.71
CA GLN A 6 -13.35 30.64 -12.73
C GLN A 6 -12.35 29.53 -12.42
N LEU A 7 -11.61 29.04 -13.41
CA LEU A 7 -10.55 28.05 -13.22
C LEU A 7 -9.41 28.60 -12.36
N GLN A 8 -8.97 29.83 -12.59
CA GLN A 8 -7.94 30.50 -11.77
C GLN A 8 -8.39 30.66 -10.31
N ILE A 9 -9.62 31.16 -10.09
CA ILE A 9 -10.19 31.32 -8.75
C ILE A 9 -10.35 29.96 -8.06
N PHE A 10 -10.86 28.96 -8.78
CA PHE A 10 -11.05 27.62 -8.24
C PHE A 10 -9.73 26.97 -7.81
N ARG A 11 -8.68 27.10 -8.63
CA ARG A 11 -7.34 26.63 -8.26
C ARG A 11 -6.81 27.32 -7.00
N ALA A 12 -6.97 28.64 -6.90
CA ALA A 12 -6.55 29.37 -5.71
C ALA A 12 -7.32 28.92 -4.45
N ILE A 13 -8.61 28.55 -4.58
CA ILE A 13 -9.40 28.00 -3.46
C ILE A 13 -8.85 26.64 -3.02
N ILE A 14 -8.55 25.74 -3.96
CA ILE A 14 -7.95 24.44 -3.67
C ILE A 14 -6.61 24.62 -2.95
N ASP A 15 -5.71 25.43 -3.52
CA ASP A 15 -4.38 25.67 -2.97
C ASP A 15 -4.46 26.25 -1.54
N HIS A 16 -5.30 27.28 -1.33
CA HIS A 16 -5.50 27.87 0.00
C HIS A 16 -6.06 26.85 1.00
N PHE A 17 -7.06 26.05 0.61
CA PHE A 17 -7.68 25.10 1.52
C PHE A 17 -6.74 23.94 1.88
N THR A 18 -5.94 23.44 0.93
CA THR A 18 -4.93 22.39 1.16
C THR A 18 -3.96 22.77 2.28
N TRP A 19 -3.49 24.03 2.32
CA TRP A 19 -2.53 24.49 3.33
C TRP A 19 -3.16 24.95 4.65
N THR A 20 -4.32 25.60 4.60
CA THR A 20 -4.90 26.24 5.80
C THR A 20 -5.92 25.37 6.53
N VAL A 21 -6.58 24.44 5.82
CA VAL A 21 -7.72 23.66 6.34
C VAL A 21 -8.85 24.57 6.87
N GLN A 22 -8.93 25.82 6.37
CA GLN A 22 -9.94 26.79 6.78
C GLN A 22 -10.88 27.14 5.62
N PRO A 23 -12.20 27.28 5.86
CA PRO A 23 -13.14 27.73 4.84
C PRO A 23 -12.68 29.02 4.16
N VAL A 24 -12.65 29.00 2.83
CA VAL A 24 -12.09 30.08 2.01
C VAL A 24 -13.11 31.19 1.82
N GLY A 25 -12.74 32.42 2.17
CA GLY A 25 -13.53 33.63 1.91
C GLY A 25 -12.89 34.49 0.83
N SER A 26 -13.69 35.24 0.07
CA SER A 26 -13.19 36.07 -1.04
C SER A 26 -12.17 37.15 -0.62
N LYS A 27 -12.22 37.62 0.63
CA LYS A 27 -11.24 38.56 1.19
C LYS A 27 -9.92 37.88 1.56
N ASN A 28 -9.97 36.65 2.05
CA ASN A 28 -8.77 35.87 2.41
C ASN A 28 -8.04 35.45 1.14
N LEU A 29 -8.80 34.94 0.17
CA LEU A 29 -8.26 34.55 -1.13
C LEU A 29 -7.53 35.71 -1.81
N LEU A 30 -8.11 36.93 -1.81
CA LEU A 30 -7.46 38.11 -2.40
C LEU A 30 -6.14 38.51 -1.71
N LYS A 31 -5.98 38.25 -0.41
CA LYS A 31 -4.76 38.61 0.32
C LYS A 31 -3.61 37.63 0.06
N GLU A 32 -3.95 36.37 -0.16
CA GLU A 32 -2.99 35.26 -0.21
C GLU A 32 -2.73 34.76 -1.64
N SER A 33 -3.46 35.27 -2.63
CA SER A 33 -3.27 34.93 -4.03
C SER A 33 -3.06 36.18 -4.89
N ASP A 34 -2.21 36.04 -5.91
CA ASP A 34 -1.93 37.09 -6.91
C ASP A 34 -3.07 37.23 -7.94
N LEU A 35 -4.33 37.11 -7.50
CA LEU A 35 -5.49 37.22 -8.37
C LEU A 35 -5.74 38.68 -8.76
N PRO A 36 -5.84 39.03 -10.05
CA PRO A 36 -6.05 40.40 -10.53
C PRO A 36 -7.52 40.85 -10.43
N TYR A 37 -8.28 40.35 -9.46
CA TYR A 37 -9.73 40.53 -9.37
C TYR A 37 -10.16 41.15 -8.04
N SER A 38 -11.26 41.92 -8.05
CA SER A 38 -11.81 42.47 -6.81
C SER A 38 -12.44 41.39 -5.93
N SER A 39 -12.51 41.63 -4.61
CA SER A 39 -13.19 40.72 -3.67
C SER A 39 -14.67 40.48 -4.01
N ALA A 40 -15.34 41.49 -4.59
CA ALA A 40 -16.72 41.35 -5.07
C ALA A 40 -16.81 40.42 -6.29
N THR A 41 -15.88 40.54 -7.24
CA THR A 41 -15.77 39.65 -8.39
C THR A 41 -15.52 38.21 -7.95
N ILE A 42 -14.56 37.99 -7.04
CA ILE A 42 -14.25 36.66 -6.51
C ILE A 42 -15.49 36.05 -5.84
N ARG A 43 -16.22 36.81 -5.02
CA ARG A 43 -17.45 36.33 -4.36
C ARG A 43 -18.53 35.90 -5.36
N ASN A 44 -18.71 36.65 -6.44
CA ASN A 44 -19.68 36.29 -7.48
C ASN A 44 -19.27 34.99 -8.19
N GLU A 45 -17.99 34.83 -8.55
CA GLU A 45 -17.51 33.60 -9.18
C GLU A 45 -17.56 32.40 -8.24
N MET A 46 -17.27 32.58 -6.95
CA MET A 46 -17.46 31.54 -5.93
C MET A 46 -18.93 31.09 -5.84
N SER A 47 -19.88 32.00 -6.02
CA SER A 47 -21.31 31.63 -6.02
C SER A 47 -21.64 30.73 -7.22
N VAL A 48 -21.06 31.02 -8.39
CA VAL A 48 -21.21 30.17 -9.58
C VAL A 48 -20.53 28.81 -9.41
N LEU A 49 -19.34 28.76 -8.82
CA LEU A 49 -18.65 27.50 -8.50
C LEU A 49 -19.44 26.64 -7.49
N GLU A 50 -20.14 27.28 -6.54
CA GLU A 50 -21.04 26.63 -5.60
C GLU A 50 -22.28 26.06 -6.28
N GLU A 51 -22.90 26.81 -7.20
CA GLU A 51 -24.03 26.34 -8.00
C GLU A 51 -23.67 25.13 -8.88
N TYR A 52 -22.44 25.09 -9.41
CA TYR A 52 -21.93 23.92 -10.12
C TYR A 52 -21.54 22.76 -9.19
N GLY A 53 -21.55 22.97 -7.88
CA GLY A 53 -21.21 21.98 -6.87
C GLY A 53 -19.72 21.64 -6.82
N PHE A 54 -18.83 22.55 -7.24
CA PHE A 54 -17.39 22.36 -7.09
C PHE A 54 -16.88 22.79 -5.72
N ILE A 55 -17.54 23.79 -5.12
CA ILE A 55 -17.28 24.22 -3.75
C ILE A 55 -18.59 24.23 -2.95
N GLU A 56 -18.50 24.09 -1.63
CA GLU A 56 -19.67 23.99 -0.77
C GLU A 56 -19.51 24.79 0.53
N LYS A 57 -20.64 25.07 1.18
CA LYS A 57 -20.68 25.66 2.53
C LYS A 57 -20.52 24.57 3.57
N THR A 58 -19.62 24.78 4.53
CA THR A 58 -19.59 23.94 5.74
C THR A 58 -20.71 24.34 6.72
N HIS A 59 -21.07 25.63 6.76
CA HIS A 59 -22.17 26.22 7.55
C HIS A 59 -22.72 27.48 6.86
N SER A 60 -23.88 27.98 7.31
CA SER A 60 -24.58 29.11 6.69
C SER A 60 -23.80 30.43 6.68
N SER A 61 -22.87 30.62 7.64
CA SER A 61 -22.02 31.82 7.80
C SER A 61 -20.54 31.62 7.48
N SER A 62 -20.10 30.39 7.16
CA SER A 62 -18.71 30.08 6.88
C SER A 62 -18.34 30.32 5.40
N GLY A 63 -17.04 30.31 5.11
CA GLY A 63 -16.49 30.38 3.75
C GLY A 63 -16.92 29.22 2.86
N ARG A 64 -16.12 28.89 1.86
CA ARG A 64 -16.33 27.72 1.00
C ARG A 64 -15.18 26.74 1.12
N VAL A 65 -15.49 25.46 1.04
CA VAL A 65 -14.50 24.39 0.92
C VAL A 65 -14.68 23.71 -0.43
N PRO A 66 -13.62 23.16 -1.03
CA PRO A 66 -13.78 22.31 -2.20
C PRO A 66 -14.58 21.06 -1.83
N SER A 67 -15.54 20.72 -2.66
CA SER A 67 -16.24 19.43 -2.57
C SER A 67 -15.38 18.32 -3.20
N GLU A 68 -15.73 17.07 -2.96
CA GLU A 68 -15.11 15.92 -3.65
C GLU A 68 -15.23 16.05 -5.18
N LYS A 69 -16.39 16.47 -5.69
CA LYS A 69 -16.59 16.77 -7.11
C LYS A 69 -15.62 17.85 -7.61
N GLY A 70 -15.35 18.86 -6.77
CA GLY A 70 -14.35 19.88 -7.01
C GLY A 70 -12.95 19.28 -7.14
N TYR A 71 -12.54 18.44 -6.19
CA TYR A 71 -11.24 17.78 -6.24
C TYR A 71 -11.09 16.84 -7.44
N ARG A 72 -12.12 16.07 -7.77
CA ARG A 72 -12.16 15.24 -8.98
C ARG A 72 -11.95 16.09 -10.24
N PHE A 73 -12.69 17.19 -10.38
CA PHE A 73 -12.51 18.13 -11.49
C PHE A 73 -11.10 18.74 -11.52
N TYR A 74 -10.55 19.09 -10.35
CA TYR A 74 -9.21 19.65 -10.23
C TYR A 74 -8.15 18.65 -10.71
N VAL A 75 -8.18 17.41 -10.24
CA VAL A 75 -7.26 16.34 -10.61
C VAL A 75 -7.33 16.04 -12.10
N ASP A 76 -8.54 15.90 -12.65
CA ASP A 76 -8.74 15.44 -14.02
C ASP A 76 -8.39 16.52 -15.08
N TYR A 77 -8.65 17.81 -14.78
CA TYR A 77 -8.62 18.86 -15.82
C TYR A 77 -7.70 20.05 -15.52
N LEU A 78 -7.34 20.30 -14.27
CA LEU A 78 -6.59 21.50 -13.88
C LEU A 78 -5.19 21.22 -13.38
N LEU A 79 -4.97 20.01 -12.87
CA LEU A 79 -3.72 19.63 -12.29
C LEU A 79 -2.63 19.59 -13.35
N LYS A 80 -1.53 20.28 -13.05
CA LYS A 80 -0.26 20.07 -13.74
C LYS A 80 0.68 19.43 -12.72
N PRO A 81 1.20 18.22 -12.97
CA PRO A 81 2.15 17.59 -12.06
C PRO A 81 3.34 18.53 -11.83
N LYS A 82 3.65 18.80 -10.56
CA LYS A 82 4.82 19.60 -10.22
C LYS A 82 6.06 18.75 -10.49
N LYS A 83 7.08 19.33 -11.13
CA LYS A 83 8.39 18.67 -11.18
C LYS A 83 8.88 18.49 -9.74
N LEU A 84 9.36 17.29 -9.40
CA LEU A 84 9.96 17.06 -8.09
C LEU A 84 11.03 18.10 -7.79
N SER A 85 11.08 18.52 -6.52
CA SER A 85 12.20 19.29 -6.03
C SER A 85 13.49 18.45 -6.10
N LYS A 86 14.64 19.11 -6.14
CA LYS A 86 15.94 18.40 -6.08
C LYS A 86 16.10 17.65 -4.77
N GLU A 87 15.58 18.22 -3.68
CA GLU A 87 15.60 17.65 -2.34
C GLU A 87 14.77 16.36 -2.28
N ASP A 88 13.50 16.40 -2.73
CA ASP A 88 12.65 15.20 -2.78
C ASP A 88 13.34 14.11 -3.62
N ARG A 89 13.94 14.48 -4.77
CA ARG A 89 14.62 13.50 -5.63
C ARG A 89 15.86 12.88 -4.99
N GLN A 90 16.65 13.66 -4.24
CA GLN A 90 17.81 13.15 -3.51
C GLN A 90 17.40 12.19 -2.39
N ILE A 91 16.31 12.49 -1.68
CA ILE A 91 15.80 11.62 -0.62
C ILE A 91 15.26 10.31 -1.20
N ILE A 92 14.53 10.35 -2.33
CA ILE A 92 14.08 9.12 -3.00
C ILE A 92 15.28 8.26 -3.43
N GLN A 93 16.30 8.89 -4.00
CA GLN A 93 17.50 8.19 -4.46
C GLN A 93 18.33 7.58 -3.32
N SER A 94 18.23 8.08 -2.08
CA SER A 94 19.04 7.56 -0.98
C SER A 94 18.66 6.14 -0.57
N VAL A 95 17.36 5.80 -0.63
CA VAL A 95 16.89 4.43 -0.38
C VAL A 95 17.40 3.49 -1.46
N PHE A 96 17.35 3.89 -2.72
CA PHE A 96 17.74 3.06 -3.85
C PHE A 96 19.26 2.91 -4.08
N GLN A 97 20.08 3.58 -3.27
CA GLN A 97 21.55 3.47 -3.31
C GLN A 97 22.11 2.45 -2.32
N ALA A 98 21.29 1.91 -1.43
CA ALA A 98 21.71 0.83 -0.55
C ALA A 98 21.96 -0.45 -1.37
N ASP A 99 22.97 -1.22 -0.95
CA ASP A 99 23.19 -2.57 -1.46
C ASP A 99 22.13 -3.47 -0.80
N TYR A 100 21.11 -3.82 -1.58
CA TYR A 100 20.05 -4.73 -1.17
C TYR A 100 20.34 -6.14 -1.67
N ASP A 101 20.21 -7.13 -0.79
CA ASP A 101 20.28 -8.54 -1.17
C ASP A 101 18.90 -9.09 -1.60
N GLU A 102 17.83 -8.50 -1.07
CA GLU A 102 16.46 -9.00 -1.23
C GLU A 102 15.49 -7.92 -1.73
N ALA A 103 14.59 -8.30 -2.64
CA ALA A 103 13.54 -7.41 -3.17
C ALA A 103 12.58 -6.92 -2.06
N GLU A 104 12.30 -7.78 -1.08
CA GLU A 104 11.45 -7.46 0.08
C GLU A 104 12.01 -6.29 0.89
N GLU A 105 13.33 -6.27 1.12
CA GLU A 105 13.97 -5.20 1.89
C GLU A 105 13.83 -3.84 1.18
N VAL A 106 14.01 -3.82 -0.14
CA VAL A 106 13.81 -2.62 -0.98
C VAL A 106 12.37 -2.13 -0.83
N ILE A 107 11.40 -3.03 -0.91
CA ILE A 107 9.97 -2.70 -0.86
C ILE A 107 9.56 -2.19 0.52
N GLN A 108 10.04 -2.81 1.59
CA GLN A 108 9.75 -2.41 2.96
C GLN A 108 10.34 -1.02 3.29
N ASN A 109 11.59 -0.78 2.90
CA ASN A 109 12.23 0.53 3.05
C ASN A 109 11.53 1.58 2.20
N SER A 110 11.06 1.18 1.02
CA SER A 110 10.29 2.04 0.13
C SER A 110 8.97 2.51 0.75
N ALA A 111 8.20 1.60 1.35
CA ALA A 111 6.97 1.95 2.05
C ALA A 111 7.21 2.98 3.17
N SER A 112 8.27 2.76 3.96
CA SER A 112 8.66 3.62 5.08
C SER A 112 9.06 5.03 4.61
N LEU A 113 9.95 5.12 3.61
CA LEU A 113 10.42 6.39 3.07
C LEU A 113 9.30 7.22 2.46
N LEU A 114 8.43 6.57 1.67
CA LEU A 114 7.31 7.25 1.05
C LEU A 114 6.38 7.85 2.11
N SER A 115 6.13 7.13 3.20
CA SER A 115 5.38 7.63 4.35
C SER A 115 6.07 8.82 5.01
N GLU A 116 7.39 8.78 5.23
CA GLU A 116 8.14 9.87 5.85
C GLU A 116 8.10 11.15 4.99
N LEU A 117 8.35 11.02 3.69
CA LEU A 117 8.36 12.13 2.72
C LEU A 117 7.00 12.84 2.58
N THR A 118 5.92 12.10 2.78
CA THR A 118 4.55 12.56 2.55
C THR A 118 3.80 12.86 3.85
N SER A 119 4.28 12.34 4.99
CA SER A 119 3.55 12.31 6.26
C SER A 119 2.18 11.63 6.15
N TYR A 120 2.04 10.68 5.20
CA TYR A 120 0.84 9.92 4.93
C TYR A 120 1.07 8.42 5.17
N THR A 121 0.00 7.64 5.19
CA THR A 121 0.12 6.18 5.27
C THR A 121 0.44 5.66 3.87
N SER A 122 1.54 4.92 3.78
CA SER A 122 2.04 4.33 2.55
C SER A 122 1.86 2.81 2.62
N ILE A 123 1.36 2.21 1.55
CA ILE A 123 1.22 0.76 1.39
C ILE A 123 1.93 0.39 0.10
N VAL A 124 2.82 -0.60 0.15
CA VAL A 124 3.39 -1.20 -1.05
C VAL A 124 3.01 -2.67 -1.07
N LEU A 125 2.32 -3.09 -2.12
CA LEU A 125 1.99 -4.47 -2.38
C LEU A 125 3.23 -5.13 -2.97
N GLY A 126 3.73 -6.16 -2.31
CA GLY A 126 4.86 -6.97 -2.77
C GLY A 126 4.52 -7.81 -4.01
N PRO A 127 5.53 -8.47 -4.59
CA PRO A 127 5.34 -9.48 -5.61
C PRO A 127 4.32 -10.51 -5.18
N ASN A 128 3.48 -10.94 -6.11
CA ASN A 128 2.69 -12.13 -5.88
C ASN A 128 3.61 -13.36 -5.87
N SER A 129 4.05 -13.76 -4.68
CA SER A 129 4.87 -14.96 -4.46
C SER A 129 4.13 -16.27 -4.74
N ALA A 130 2.80 -16.23 -4.98
CA ALA A 130 1.98 -17.39 -5.30
C ALA A 130 2.57 -18.26 -6.43
N VAL A 131 3.17 -17.62 -7.44
CA VAL A 131 3.70 -18.31 -8.63
C VAL A 131 5.05 -18.99 -8.36
N ASN A 132 5.77 -18.57 -7.31
CA ASN A 132 7.05 -19.19 -6.96
C ASN A 132 6.82 -20.65 -6.58
N LYS A 133 7.78 -21.51 -6.91
CA LYS A 133 7.69 -22.93 -6.59
C LYS A 133 8.54 -23.23 -5.38
N LEU A 134 8.06 -24.15 -4.54
CA LEU A 134 8.86 -24.67 -3.45
C LEU A 134 10.05 -25.45 -4.03
N SER A 135 11.27 -25.07 -3.67
CA SER A 135 12.50 -25.80 -4.02
C SER A 135 13.03 -26.66 -2.89
N GLY A 136 12.68 -26.35 -1.65
CA GLY A 136 13.09 -27.17 -0.52
C GLY A 136 12.42 -26.78 0.79
N PHE A 137 12.37 -27.77 1.67
CA PHE A 137 11.79 -27.65 3.00
C PHE A 137 12.75 -28.26 4.01
N ARG A 138 12.99 -27.59 5.15
CA ARG A 138 13.84 -28.10 6.23
C ARG A 138 13.29 -27.75 7.61
N PHE A 139 13.42 -28.70 8.53
CA PHE A 139 13.31 -28.44 9.96
C PHE A 139 14.70 -28.40 10.58
N VAL A 140 14.99 -27.37 11.36
CA VAL A 140 16.20 -27.23 12.16
C VAL A 140 15.81 -27.13 13.63
N PRO A 141 15.98 -28.19 14.44
CA PRO A 141 15.64 -28.14 15.86
C PRO A 141 16.53 -27.14 16.59
N ILE A 142 15.90 -26.25 17.39
CA ILE A 142 16.60 -25.27 18.24
C ILE A 142 16.62 -25.77 19.69
N SER A 143 15.50 -26.31 20.15
CA SER A 143 15.36 -26.87 21.49
C SER A 143 14.37 -28.05 21.47
N ARG A 144 14.05 -28.61 22.64
CA ARG A 144 13.05 -29.69 22.76
C ARG A 144 11.62 -29.24 22.40
N GLN A 145 11.35 -27.94 22.41
CA GLN A 145 10.02 -27.38 22.18
C GLN A 145 10.00 -26.36 21.04
N GLN A 146 11.12 -26.18 20.33
CA GLN A 146 11.22 -25.19 19.25
C GLN A 146 12.04 -25.74 18.09
N ALA A 147 11.58 -25.48 16.88
CA ALA A 147 12.34 -25.69 15.66
C ALA A 147 12.19 -24.49 14.73
N MET A 148 13.23 -24.21 13.95
CA MET A 148 13.12 -23.33 12.79
C MET A 148 12.64 -24.17 11.62
N LEU A 149 11.57 -23.71 10.99
CA LEU A 149 11.14 -24.22 9.71
C LEU A 149 11.64 -23.30 8.60
N ILE A 150 12.30 -23.88 7.60
CA ILE A 150 12.93 -23.17 6.51
C ILE A 150 12.30 -23.63 5.20
N LEU A 151 11.72 -22.69 4.47
CA LEU A 151 11.18 -22.90 3.12
C LEU A 151 12.07 -22.18 2.13
N ILE A 152 12.42 -22.85 1.05
CA ILE A 152 13.27 -22.31 -0.01
C ILE A 152 12.47 -22.35 -1.30
N THR A 153 12.40 -21.23 -2.01
CA THR A 153 11.75 -21.16 -3.33
C THR A 153 12.75 -21.36 -4.47
N ASP A 154 12.24 -21.60 -5.68
CA ASP A 154 13.02 -21.66 -6.92
C ASP A 154 13.66 -20.34 -7.34
N GLN A 155 13.24 -19.21 -6.74
CA GLN A 155 13.88 -17.91 -6.88
C GLN A 155 14.92 -17.63 -5.79
N GLY A 156 15.28 -18.62 -4.98
CA GLY A 156 16.28 -18.48 -3.91
C GLY A 156 15.77 -17.78 -2.64
N HIS A 157 14.52 -17.32 -2.62
CA HIS A 157 13.89 -16.76 -1.42
C HIS A 157 13.80 -17.81 -0.31
N VAL A 158 14.22 -17.42 0.91
CA VAL A 158 14.22 -18.29 2.09
C VAL A 158 13.28 -17.72 3.15
N ASP A 159 12.21 -18.43 3.46
CA ASP A 159 11.26 -18.04 4.51
C ASP A 159 11.49 -18.88 5.78
N ASN A 160 11.64 -18.21 6.92
CA ASN A 160 12.05 -18.82 8.19
C ASN A 160 10.96 -18.63 9.24
N HIS A 161 10.37 -19.73 9.68
CA HIS A 161 9.29 -19.73 10.67
C HIS A 161 9.72 -20.45 11.94
N LEU A 162 9.76 -19.72 13.06
CA LEU A 162 9.96 -20.34 14.37
C LEU A 162 8.66 -21.03 14.79
N VAL A 163 8.69 -22.35 14.91
CA VAL A 163 7.55 -23.14 15.35
C VAL A 163 7.74 -23.68 16.76
N THR A 164 6.63 -23.82 17.48
CA THR A 164 6.60 -24.48 18.79
C THR A 164 6.25 -25.95 18.57
N LEU A 165 7.09 -26.85 19.09
CA LEU A 165 6.87 -28.30 19.00
C LEU A 165 6.07 -28.78 20.22
N PRO A 166 4.88 -29.39 20.02
CA PRO A 166 4.12 -30.03 21.08
C PRO A 166 4.90 -31.13 21.78
N ILE A 167 4.53 -31.38 23.04
CA ILE A 167 5.11 -32.47 23.83
C ILE A 167 4.75 -33.80 23.15
N GLY A 168 5.75 -34.57 22.74
CA GLY A 168 5.57 -35.86 22.07
C GLY A 168 6.16 -35.89 20.66
N VAL A 169 6.27 -34.74 19.99
CA VAL A 169 6.89 -34.66 18.65
C VAL A 169 8.38 -34.98 18.75
N THR A 170 8.82 -35.98 17.99
CA THR A 170 10.21 -36.45 17.99
C THR A 170 11.00 -35.89 16.81
N PRO A 171 12.35 -35.89 16.87
CA PRO A 171 13.20 -35.60 15.71
C PRO A 171 12.91 -36.50 14.49
N SER A 172 12.53 -37.76 14.73
CA SER A 172 12.14 -38.68 13.65
C SER A 172 10.83 -38.26 12.99
N ASP A 173 9.86 -37.71 13.74
CA ASP A 173 8.61 -37.19 13.15
C ASP A 173 8.90 -36.01 12.22
N MET A 174 9.78 -35.09 12.66
CA MET A 174 10.22 -33.96 11.83
C MET A 174 10.93 -34.43 10.57
N GLU A 175 11.91 -35.34 10.69
CA GLU A 175 12.66 -35.86 9.54
C GLU A 175 11.75 -36.54 8.51
N ARG A 176 10.82 -37.40 8.96
CA ARG A 176 9.84 -38.04 8.09
C ARG A 176 8.91 -37.03 7.42
N THR A 177 8.46 -36.03 8.17
CA THR A 177 7.64 -34.94 7.65
C THR A 177 8.38 -34.16 6.56
N VAL A 178 9.64 -33.76 6.81
CA VAL A 178 10.50 -33.08 5.81
C VAL A 178 10.63 -33.91 4.54
N ASN A 179 10.84 -35.22 4.66
CA ASN A 179 10.98 -36.11 3.51
C ASN A 179 9.69 -36.20 2.70
N ILE A 180 8.54 -36.35 3.36
CA ILE A 180 7.22 -36.38 2.70
C ILE A 180 6.96 -35.06 1.97
N LEU A 181 7.23 -33.92 2.61
CA LEU A 181 7.02 -32.61 2.03
C LEU A 181 7.95 -32.38 0.84
N ASN A 182 9.23 -32.71 0.95
CA ASN A 182 10.14 -32.56 -0.18
C ASN A 182 9.78 -33.48 -1.35
N ASP A 183 9.24 -34.68 -1.11
CA ASP A 183 8.80 -35.60 -2.17
C ASP A 183 7.53 -35.10 -2.88
N ARG A 184 6.58 -34.52 -2.14
CA ARG A 184 5.26 -34.13 -2.69
C ARG A 184 5.14 -32.69 -3.14
N LEU A 185 5.86 -31.78 -2.48
CA LEU A 185 5.64 -30.35 -2.61
C LEU A 185 6.78 -29.63 -3.35
N VAL A 186 7.95 -30.23 -3.55
CA VAL A 186 9.00 -29.61 -4.38
C VAL A 186 8.50 -29.48 -5.82
N GLY A 187 8.66 -28.29 -6.39
CA GLY A 187 8.18 -27.90 -7.72
C GLY A 187 6.72 -27.43 -7.73
N VAL A 188 6.03 -27.43 -6.60
CA VAL A 188 4.64 -26.98 -6.48
C VAL A 188 4.59 -25.46 -6.24
N PRO A 189 3.74 -24.72 -6.98
CA PRO A 189 3.48 -23.31 -6.71
C PRO A 189 3.04 -23.07 -5.26
N LEU A 190 3.48 -21.98 -4.64
CA LEU A 190 3.19 -21.66 -3.25
C LEU A 190 1.67 -21.55 -2.97
N ASP A 191 0.90 -21.04 -3.93
CA ASP A 191 -0.57 -20.92 -3.80
C ASP A 191 -1.32 -22.25 -3.79
N ALA A 192 -0.74 -23.28 -4.42
CA ALA A 192 -1.30 -24.62 -4.48
C ALA A 192 -0.86 -25.49 -3.30
N LEU A 193 0.08 -25.04 -2.47
CA LEU A 193 0.62 -25.85 -1.37
C LEU A 193 -0.44 -26.20 -0.34
N GLU A 194 -1.29 -25.25 0.04
CA GLU A 194 -2.34 -25.46 1.05
C GLU A 194 -3.28 -26.60 0.64
N THR A 195 -3.88 -26.49 -0.55
CA THR A 195 -4.76 -27.53 -1.12
C THR A 195 -4.05 -28.87 -1.25
N ARG A 196 -2.77 -28.87 -1.62
CA ARG A 196 -2.00 -30.11 -1.79
C ARG A 196 -1.62 -30.75 -0.46
N ILE A 197 -1.42 -29.95 0.59
CA ILE A 197 -1.17 -30.45 1.93
C ILE A 197 -2.41 -31.16 2.46
N GLU A 198 -3.58 -30.52 2.35
CA GLU A 198 -4.87 -31.08 2.79
C GLU A 198 -5.24 -32.37 2.04
N HIS A 199 -4.93 -32.47 0.74
CA HIS A 199 -5.38 -33.62 -0.07
C HIS A 199 -4.34 -34.73 -0.26
N GLU A 200 -3.04 -34.42 -0.32
CA GLU A 200 -1.98 -35.39 -0.65
C GLU A 200 -1.02 -35.67 0.51
N VAL A 201 -0.72 -34.67 1.33
CA VAL A 201 0.29 -34.80 2.40
C VAL A 201 -0.31 -35.37 3.66
N GLU A 202 -1.52 -34.95 4.04
CA GLU A 202 -2.18 -35.36 5.28
C GLU A 202 -2.28 -36.90 5.39
N GLU A 203 -2.72 -37.57 4.32
CA GLU A 203 -2.83 -39.04 4.29
C GLU A 203 -1.47 -39.73 4.49
N LEU A 204 -0.39 -39.15 3.95
CA LEU A 204 0.96 -39.71 4.08
C LEU A 204 1.54 -39.49 5.47
N LEU A 205 1.26 -38.34 6.09
CA LEU A 205 1.64 -38.05 7.47
C LEU A 205 0.97 -39.04 8.42
N THR A 206 -0.36 -39.24 8.32
CA THR A 206 -1.09 -40.18 9.19
C THR A 206 -0.55 -41.61 9.09
N LYS A 207 -0.04 -42.02 7.92
CA LYS A 207 0.51 -43.37 7.71
C LYS A 207 1.95 -43.55 8.24
N HIS A 208 2.77 -42.51 8.23
CA HIS A 208 4.22 -42.65 8.43
C HIS A 208 4.80 -41.83 9.61
N VAL A 209 4.01 -40.92 10.20
CA VAL A 209 4.42 -40.03 11.29
C VAL A 209 3.58 -40.33 12.52
N GLU A 210 4.21 -40.53 13.68
CA GLU A 210 3.50 -40.94 14.90
C GLU A 210 2.63 -39.81 15.44
N ASN A 211 3.15 -38.58 15.36
CA ASN A 211 2.50 -37.35 15.79
C ASN A 211 1.94 -36.55 14.61
N ALA A 212 1.29 -37.23 13.66
CA ALA A 212 0.85 -36.64 12.39
C ALA A 212 -0.12 -35.45 12.55
N GLU A 213 -1.05 -35.51 13.51
CA GLU A 213 -2.02 -34.42 13.77
C GLU A 213 -1.30 -33.12 14.14
N TYR A 214 -0.36 -33.19 15.09
CA TYR A 214 0.44 -32.04 15.51
C TYR A 214 1.30 -31.48 14.38
N MET A 215 1.92 -32.36 13.58
CA MET A 215 2.71 -31.91 12.43
C MET A 215 1.83 -31.23 11.39
N SER A 216 0.64 -31.78 11.09
CA SER A 216 -0.30 -31.20 10.13
C SER A 216 -0.76 -29.81 10.58
N GLU A 217 -1.08 -29.63 11.86
CA GLU A 217 -1.45 -28.33 12.43
C GLU A 217 -0.31 -27.30 12.32
N ILE A 218 0.94 -27.70 12.62
CA ILE A 218 2.12 -26.83 12.46
C ILE A 218 2.27 -26.42 10.99
N LEU A 219 2.12 -27.36 10.06
CA LEU A 219 2.27 -27.11 8.64
C LEU A 219 1.18 -26.16 8.13
N LEU A 220 -0.10 -26.46 8.34
CA LEU A 220 -1.20 -25.60 7.91
C LEU A 220 -1.02 -24.17 8.43
N ASN A 221 -0.77 -24.01 9.73
CA ASN A 221 -0.53 -22.70 10.32
C ASN A 221 0.67 -21.96 9.73
N THR A 222 1.70 -22.68 9.27
CA THR A 222 2.87 -22.06 8.65
C THR A 222 2.61 -21.72 7.19
N PHE A 223 2.05 -22.64 6.39
CA PHE A 223 1.80 -22.41 4.97
C PHE A 223 0.74 -21.34 4.73
N HIS A 224 -0.29 -21.23 5.59
CA HIS A 224 -1.20 -20.09 5.57
C HIS A 224 -0.51 -18.74 5.77
N ARG A 225 0.68 -18.69 6.41
CA ARG A 225 1.48 -17.47 6.56
C ARG A 225 2.41 -17.24 5.37
N VAL A 226 2.97 -18.31 4.80
CA VAL A 226 3.86 -18.26 3.63
C VAL A 226 3.12 -17.80 2.38
N ASN A 227 1.84 -18.19 2.24
CA ASN A 227 0.99 -17.82 1.11
C ASN A 227 0.35 -16.42 1.24
N LYS A 228 0.71 -15.64 2.27
CA LYS A 228 0.17 -14.29 2.41
C LYS A 228 0.84 -13.37 1.39
N GLU A 229 -0.01 -12.82 0.54
CA GLU A 229 0.30 -11.70 -0.32
C GLU A 229 0.86 -10.56 0.54
N ARG A 230 2.12 -10.17 0.28
CA ARG A 230 2.85 -9.33 1.22
C ARG A 230 2.46 -7.87 1.06
N ILE A 231 2.00 -7.25 2.14
CA ILE A 231 1.77 -5.81 2.23
C ILE A 231 2.83 -5.19 3.14
N TYR A 232 3.45 -4.13 2.66
CA TYR A 232 4.41 -3.35 3.43
C TYR A 232 3.82 -1.98 3.73
N LEU A 233 3.68 -1.68 5.02
CA LEU A 233 3.02 -0.47 5.51
C LEU A 233 4.03 0.49 6.14
N GLY A 234 4.05 1.73 5.65
CA GLY A 234 4.73 2.87 6.26
C GLY A 234 3.73 3.84 6.89
N GLY A 235 4.01 4.35 8.09
CA GLY A 235 3.23 5.46 8.66
C GLY A 235 1.79 5.09 9.02
N LYS A 236 1.55 3.90 9.60
CA LYS A 236 0.20 3.44 10.01
C LYS A 236 -0.55 4.46 10.88
N THR A 237 0.17 5.26 11.66
CA THR A 237 -0.39 6.28 12.57
C THR A 237 -0.44 7.68 11.97
N ASN A 238 0.14 7.91 10.78
CA ASN A 238 0.23 9.25 10.18
C ASN A 238 -1.15 9.87 9.94
N ILE A 239 -2.14 9.05 9.57
CA ILE A 239 -3.49 9.53 9.35
C ILE A 239 -4.14 10.08 10.63
N LEU A 240 -3.74 9.60 11.80
CA LEU A 240 -4.27 10.03 13.09
C LEU A 240 -3.85 11.47 13.44
N ASN A 241 -2.84 12.01 12.75
CA ASN A 241 -2.43 13.39 12.88
C ASN A 241 -3.28 14.34 12.02
N GLN A 242 -4.20 13.82 11.20
CA GLN A 242 -5.01 14.63 10.29
C GLN A 242 -6.28 15.14 10.99
N PRO A 243 -6.66 16.42 10.78
CA PRO A 243 -7.90 17.01 11.28
C PRO A 243 -9.19 16.27 10.93
N GLU A 244 -9.17 15.43 9.91
CA GLU A 244 -10.31 14.62 9.49
C GLU A 244 -10.53 13.40 10.40
N PHE A 245 -9.54 13.01 11.20
CA PHE A 245 -9.54 11.82 12.06
C PHE A 245 -9.70 12.17 13.55
N HIS A 246 -10.82 12.80 13.91
CA HIS A 246 -11.19 13.06 15.31
C HIS A 246 -12.30 12.15 15.85
N ASP A 247 -12.97 11.40 14.97
CA ASP A 247 -14.03 10.46 15.36
C ASP A 247 -13.41 9.11 15.74
N ILE A 248 -13.60 8.70 16.99
CA ILE A 248 -13.10 7.43 17.55
C ILE A 248 -13.63 6.22 16.76
N ALA A 249 -14.87 6.28 16.26
CA ALA A 249 -15.45 5.20 15.46
C ALA A 249 -14.72 5.06 14.11
N LYS A 250 -14.46 6.18 13.43
CA LYS A 250 -13.68 6.19 12.17
C LYS A 250 -12.25 5.72 12.38
N ILE A 251 -11.60 6.19 13.43
CA ILE A 251 -10.24 5.76 13.80
C ILE A 251 -10.20 4.24 14.02
N ARG A 252 -11.14 3.69 14.79
CA ARG A 252 -11.20 2.25 15.04
C ARG A 252 -11.41 1.46 13.75
N GLY A 253 -12.35 1.88 12.90
CA GLY A 253 -12.61 1.21 11.63
C GLY A 253 -11.40 1.24 10.70
N PHE A 254 -10.71 2.38 10.61
CA PHE A 254 -9.46 2.48 9.85
C PHE A 254 -8.36 1.58 10.41
N LEU A 255 -8.13 1.57 11.72
CA LEU A 255 -7.11 0.72 12.32
C LEU A 255 -7.41 -0.77 12.12
N GLN A 256 -8.67 -1.18 12.24
CA GLN A 256 -9.09 -2.56 11.95
C GLN A 256 -8.79 -2.94 10.49
N LEU A 257 -9.02 -2.02 9.54
CA LEU A 257 -8.68 -2.25 8.15
C LEU A 257 -7.16 -2.37 7.95
N VAL A 258 -6.37 -1.51 8.60
CA VAL A 258 -4.89 -1.54 8.52
C VAL A 258 -4.29 -2.79 9.17
N GLU A 259 -4.96 -3.38 10.16
CA GLU A 259 -4.60 -4.66 10.76
C GLU A 259 -5.01 -5.86 9.89
N ALA A 260 -6.05 -5.72 9.07
CA ALA A 260 -6.53 -6.74 8.15
C ALA A 260 -5.81 -6.66 6.80
N GLU A 261 -4.54 -7.06 6.76
CA GLU A 261 -3.68 -7.00 5.57
C GLU A 261 -4.31 -7.71 4.35
N ASP A 262 -4.94 -8.87 4.54
CA ASP A 262 -5.60 -9.62 3.45
C ASP A 262 -6.71 -8.78 2.78
N VAL A 263 -7.50 -8.03 3.57
CA VAL A 263 -8.56 -7.14 3.06
C VAL A 263 -7.98 -5.95 2.30
N LEU A 264 -6.86 -5.39 2.78
CA LEU A 264 -6.16 -4.32 2.07
C LEU A 264 -5.60 -4.80 0.74
N TYR A 265 -5.09 -6.04 0.67
CA TYR A 265 -4.57 -6.58 -0.56
C TYR A 265 -5.67 -6.70 -1.61
N ASP A 266 -6.80 -7.32 -1.25
CA ASP A 266 -7.96 -7.45 -2.13
C ASP A 266 -8.51 -6.11 -2.62
N LEU A 267 -8.44 -5.06 -1.78
CA LEU A 267 -8.86 -3.72 -2.18
C LEU A 267 -7.93 -3.09 -3.25
N PHE A 268 -6.66 -3.48 -3.26
CA PHE A 268 -5.60 -2.82 -4.05
C PHE A 268 -4.87 -3.73 -5.06
N ARG A 269 -5.24 -5.01 -5.20
CA ARG A 269 -4.68 -5.92 -6.19
C ARG A 269 -4.87 -5.43 -7.64
N ASP A 270 -6.03 -4.87 -7.94
CA ASP A 270 -6.44 -4.48 -9.30
C ASP A 270 -6.24 -2.97 -9.58
N ILE A 271 -5.12 -2.40 -9.12
CA ILE A 271 -4.73 -1.03 -9.45
C ILE A 271 -4.56 -0.86 -10.98
N PRO A 272 -5.01 0.22 -11.62
CA PRO A 272 -4.73 0.46 -13.04
C PRO A 272 -3.26 0.84 -13.27
N ASP A 273 -2.74 0.57 -14.47
CA ASP A 273 -1.39 1.01 -14.84
C ASP A 273 -1.27 2.54 -14.82
N GLY A 274 -0.08 3.02 -14.44
CA GLY A 274 0.20 4.44 -14.26
C GLY A 274 -0.27 4.95 -12.89
N VAL A 275 -0.26 6.28 -12.72
CA VAL A 275 -0.67 6.90 -11.46
C VAL A 275 -2.14 7.29 -11.51
N SER A 276 -2.92 6.88 -10.51
CA SER A 276 -4.36 7.18 -10.45
C SER A 276 -4.78 7.72 -9.08
N VAL A 277 -5.88 8.45 -9.04
CA VAL A 277 -6.47 8.99 -7.81
C VAL A 277 -7.88 8.42 -7.64
N LYS A 278 -8.16 7.88 -6.45
CA LYS A 278 -9.50 7.55 -5.98
C LYS A 278 -9.86 8.41 -4.77
N PHE A 279 -11.12 8.80 -4.68
CA PHE A 279 -11.67 9.44 -3.50
C PHE A 279 -12.45 8.42 -2.66
N GLY A 280 -12.53 8.65 -1.36
CA GLY A 280 -13.12 7.76 -0.37
C GLY A 280 -14.45 7.14 -0.76
N ARG A 281 -15.37 8.00 -1.22
CA ARG A 281 -16.72 7.57 -1.64
C ARG A 281 -16.74 6.67 -2.87
N GLU A 282 -15.68 6.66 -3.66
CA GLU A 282 -15.54 5.77 -4.82
C GLU A 282 -15.15 4.34 -4.42
N LEU A 283 -14.75 4.14 -3.15
CA LEU A 283 -14.28 2.85 -2.62
C LEU A 283 -15.38 2.05 -1.92
N ASN A 284 -16.61 2.58 -1.85
CA ASN A 284 -17.76 1.98 -1.15
C ASN A 284 -17.44 1.56 0.30
N ASN A 285 -16.59 2.33 0.98
CA ASN A 285 -16.18 2.06 2.36
C ASN A 285 -16.36 3.32 3.20
N GLU A 286 -17.33 3.30 4.12
CA GLU A 286 -17.69 4.46 4.95
C GLU A 286 -16.54 4.97 5.83
N PHE A 287 -15.56 4.11 6.17
CA PHE A 287 -14.38 4.52 6.93
C PHE A 287 -13.38 5.32 6.08
N MET A 288 -13.56 5.33 4.75
CA MET A 288 -12.68 6.01 3.81
C MET A 288 -13.26 7.29 3.25
N ASP A 289 -14.50 7.69 3.55
CA ASP A 289 -15.19 8.81 2.90
C ASP A 289 -14.39 10.14 2.89
N ASP A 290 -13.60 10.40 3.93
CA ASP A 290 -12.78 11.62 4.04
C ASP A 290 -11.34 11.43 3.51
N LEU A 291 -11.00 10.24 3.02
CA LEU A 291 -9.71 9.87 2.47
C LEU A 291 -9.65 10.03 0.97
N SER A 292 -8.43 10.23 0.49
CA SER A 292 -8.05 10.04 -0.89
C SER A 292 -6.93 9.01 -0.96
N ILE A 293 -6.93 8.30 -2.07
CA ILE A 293 -5.95 7.26 -2.38
C ILE A 293 -5.28 7.61 -3.69
N ILE A 294 -3.95 7.65 -3.67
CA ILE A 294 -3.14 7.72 -4.88
C ILE A 294 -2.51 6.35 -5.08
N THR A 295 -2.65 5.78 -6.26
CA THR A 295 -2.09 4.48 -6.59
C THR A 295 -1.14 4.55 -7.76
N ALA A 296 -0.13 3.68 -7.77
CA ALA A 296 0.72 3.42 -8.92
C ALA A 296 1.13 1.95 -8.97
N THR A 297 1.58 1.48 -10.13
CA THR A 297 2.09 0.11 -10.31
C THR A 297 3.59 0.13 -10.59
N TYR A 298 4.32 -0.85 -10.06
CA TYR A 298 5.73 -1.07 -10.40
C TYR A 298 5.90 -2.42 -11.10
N ARG A 299 7.03 -2.58 -11.80
CA ARG A 299 7.33 -3.75 -12.64
C ARG A 299 8.67 -4.38 -12.26
N ILE A 300 8.83 -5.65 -12.62
CA ILE A 300 10.12 -6.36 -12.62
C ILE A 300 10.26 -7.05 -13.98
N ALA A 301 11.33 -6.78 -14.72
CA ALA A 301 11.60 -7.40 -16.02
C ALA A 301 10.39 -7.40 -16.98
N ASP A 302 9.70 -6.25 -17.05
CA ASP A 302 8.46 -6.03 -17.81
C ASP A 302 7.21 -6.77 -17.34
N GLU A 303 7.23 -7.50 -16.23
CA GLU A 303 6.01 -8.01 -15.60
C GLU A 303 5.50 -7.04 -14.54
N ARG A 304 4.17 -6.87 -14.46
CA ARG A 304 3.58 -6.12 -13.35
C ARG A 304 3.60 -6.99 -12.11
N VAL A 305 4.29 -6.52 -11.08
CA VAL A 305 4.57 -7.34 -9.90
C VAL A 305 3.87 -6.82 -8.64
N GLY A 306 3.59 -5.53 -8.55
CA GLY A 306 2.87 -4.99 -7.40
C GLY A 306 2.38 -3.55 -7.60
N GLY A 307 1.99 -2.93 -6.50
CA GLY A 307 1.42 -1.59 -6.47
C GLY A 307 1.89 -0.77 -5.28
N ILE A 308 1.83 0.54 -5.42
CA ILE A 308 2.06 1.54 -4.38
C ILE A 308 0.72 2.23 -4.15
N VAL A 309 0.37 2.43 -2.89
CA VAL A 309 -0.86 3.09 -2.44
C VAL A 309 -0.50 4.10 -1.38
N LEU A 310 -0.90 5.35 -1.58
CA LEU A 310 -0.71 6.44 -0.64
C LEU A 310 -2.08 6.89 -0.14
N LEU A 311 -2.31 6.77 1.17
CA LEU A 311 -3.55 7.15 1.83
C LEU A 311 -3.37 8.39 2.68
N GLY A 312 -4.25 9.35 2.48
CA GLY A 312 -4.26 10.63 3.20
C GLY A 312 -5.60 11.35 3.03
N PRO A 313 -5.72 12.60 3.50
CA PRO A 313 -6.99 13.31 3.50
C PRO A 313 -7.41 13.76 2.09
N THR A 314 -8.70 13.95 1.84
CA THR A 314 -9.22 14.45 0.54
C THR A 314 -8.60 15.77 0.08
N ARG A 315 -8.05 16.58 1.01
CA ARG A 315 -7.38 17.85 0.70
C ARG A 315 -5.88 17.74 0.41
N MET A 316 -5.38 16.56 0.03
CA MET A 316 -3.97 16.33 -0.33
C MET A 316 -3.38 17.40 -1.28
N GLU A 317 -2.06 17.61 -1.18
CA GLU A 317 -1.30 18.37 -2.18
C GLU A 317 -1.07 17.50 -3.45
N TYR A 318 -2.16 17.21 -4.19
CA TYR A 318 -2.15 16.28 -5.33
C TYR A 318 -1.03 16.52 -6.35
N SER A 319 -0.69 17.78 -6.61
CA SER A 319 0.35 18.14 -7.59
C SER A 319 1.73 17.62 -7.20
N ARG A 320 2.06 17.66 -5.91
CA ARG A 320 3.30 17.11 -5.35
C ARG A 320 3.21 15.60 -5.20
N MET A 321 2.11 15.10 -4.63
CA MET A 321 1.95 13.67 -4.32
C MET A 321 1.97 12.79 -5.58
N LEU A 322 1.28 13.20 -6.63
CA LEU A 322 1.27 12.46 -7.90
C LEU A 322 2.65 12.41 -8.55
N GLY A 323 3.38 13.53 -8.54
CA GLY A 323 4.75 13.56 -9.05
C GLY A 323 5.69 12.66 -8.24
N LEU A 324 5.55 12.68 -6.91
CA LEU A 324 6.34 11.88 -5.99
C LEU A 324 6.11 10.39 -6.22
N VAL A 325 4.85 9.93 -6.21
CA VAL A 325 4.49 8.53 -6.43
C VAL A 325 4.91 8.04 -7.84
N ASP A 326 4.79 8.89 -8.88
CA ASP A 326 5.22 8.54 -10.24
C ASP A 326 6.72 8.23 -10.31
N VAL A 327 7.56 9.17 -9.85
CA VAL A 327 9.01 8.99 -9.84
C VAL A 327 9.42 7.82 -8.95
N PHE A 328 8.78 7.70 -7.79
CA PHE A 328 9.05 6.62 -6.85
C PHE A 328 8.77 5.24 -7.46
N SER A 329 7.65 5.09 -8.19
CA SER A 329 7.30 3.85 -8.87
C SER A 329 8.30 3.46 -9.97
N GLN A 330 8.79 4.45 -10.72
CA GLN A 330 9.79 4.26 -11.78
C GLN A 330 11.15 3.85 -11.21
N ASP A 331 11.59 4.49 -10.12
CA ASP A 331 12.86 4.18 -9.47
C ASP A 331 12.80 2.79 -8.81
N LEU A 332 11.69 2.44 -8.13
CA LEU A 332 11.46 1.10 -7.57
C LEU A 332 11.50 0.02 -8.66
N THR A 333 10.83 0.26 -9.79
CA THR A 333 10.87 -0.64 -10.96
C THR A 333 12.30 -0.88 -11.45
N THR A 334 13.10 0.18 -11.51
CA THR A 334 14.49 0.12 -11.99
C THR A 334 15.37 -0.73 -11.07
N VAL A 335 15.27 -0.51 -9.74
CA VAL A 335 16.06 -1.24 -8.74
C VAL A 335 15.66 -2.71 -8.69
N LEU A 336 14.36 -3.00 -8.63
CA LEU A 336 13.89 -4.39 -8.56
C LEU A 336 14.22 -5.17 -9.84
N THR A 337 14.14 -4.54 -11.02
CA THR A 337 14.57 -5.17 -12.28
C THR A 337 16.07 -5.46 -12.29
N LYS A 338 16.90 -4.56 -11.74
CA LYS A 338 18.34 -4.78 -11.60
C LYS A 338 18.62 -5.98 -10.69
N LEU A 339 18.01 -6.04 -9.51
CA LEU A 339 18.17 -7.14 -8.56
C LEU A 339 17.74 -8.49 -9.15
N TYR A 340 16.62 -8.51 -9.88
CA TYR A 340 16.15 -9.71 -10.58
C TYR A 340 17.19 -10.26 -11.56
N HIS A 341 17.84 -9.39 -12.34
CA HIS A 341 18.88 -9.82 -13.28
C HIS A 341 20.21 -10.22 -12.60
N GLU A 342 20.51 -9.68 -11.43
CA GLU A 342 21.69 -10.07 -10.63
C GLU A 342 21.51 -11.47 -10.03
N ASN A 343 20.30 -11.79 -9.54
CA ASN A 343 19.99 -13.10 -8.96
C ASN A 343 19.87 -14.25 -9.99
N GLN A 344 19.77 -13.94 -11.29
CA GLN A 344 19.77 -14.93 -12.37
C GLN A 344 21.17 -15.33 -12.88
N LYS A 345 22.23 -14.65 -12.44
CA LYS A 345 23.62 -14.94 -12.83
C LYS A 345 24.29 -15.84 -11.79
#